data_AF-A0A381SZZ6-F1
#
_entry.id   AF-A0A381SZZ6-F1
#
_cell.length_a   1.000
_cell.length_b   1.000
_cell.length_c   1.000
_cell.angle_alpha   90.00
_cell.angle_beta   90.00
_cell.angle_gamma   90.00
#
_symmetry.space_group_name_H-M   'P 1'
#
loop_
_entity.id
_entity.type
_entity.pdbx_description
1 polymer ?
#
loop_
_entity_poly.entity_id
_entity_poly.type
_entity_poly.pdbx_seq_one_letter_code
_entity_poly.pdbx_strand_id
1 'polypeptide(L)' 'MTMLVERWPEVVGERLAERIQAVAVRRRELLVTVDDPAWASQIAWLEAQLLERVEGIVGPGRIVAVRVRVEAVGGG' A
#
# COMPACT_ATOMS: atom_id res chain seq x y z
N MET A 1 -3.83 -9.63 -13.48
CA MET A 1 -4.89 -8.93 -12.73
C MET A 1 -4.23 -8.01 -11.72
N THR A 2 -3.92 -6.79 -12.15
CA THR A 2 -3.12 -5.78 -11.43
C THR A 2 -3.97 -4.58 -11.00
N MET A 3 -5.30 -4.69 -11.14
CA MET A 3 -6.26 -3.59 -10.99
C MET A 3 -6.14 -2.84 -9.66
N LEU A 4 -5.72 -3.49 -8.56
CA LEU A 4 -5.53 -2.80 -7.28
C LEU A 4 -4.32 -1.84 -7.30
N VAL A 5 -3.24 -2.22 -7.98
CA VAL A 5 -2.05 -1.36 -8.11
C VAL A 5 -2.37 -0.15 -8.99
N GLU A 6 -3.11 -0.37 -10.08
CA GLU A 6 -3.56 0.70 -10.99
C GLU A 6 -4.54 1.67 -10.31
N ARG A 7 -5.39 1.15 -9.43
CA ARG A 7 -6.40 1.91 -8.67
C ARG A 7 -5.93 2.33 -7.28
N TRP A 8 -4.64 2.19 -6.98
CA TRP A 8 -4.09 2.56 -5.68
C TRP A 8 -4.36 4.03 -5.30
N PRO A 9 -4.25 5.02 -6.21
CA PRO A 9 -4.64 6.40 -5.92
C PRO A 9 -6.10 6.56 -5.47
N GLU A 10 -7.02 5.70 -5.91
CA GLU A 10 -8.40 5.70 -5.45
C GLU A 10 -8.54 5.16 -4.02
N VAL A 11 -7.63 4.26 -3.59
CA VAL A 11 -7.60 3.70 -2.24
C VAL A 11 -7.06 4.73 -1.25
N VAL A 12 -5.87 5.28 -1.51
CA VAL A 12 -5.18 6.14 -0.56
C VAL A 12 -5.49 7.63 -0.75
N GLY A 13 -5.90 8.03 -1.96
CA GLY A 13 -5.92 9.41 -2.41
C GLY A 13 -4.60 9.81 -3.05
N GLU A 14 -4.68 10.70 -4.05
CA GLU A 14 -3.54 11.19 -4.85
C GLU A 14 -2.30 11.53 -4.01
N ARG A 15 -2.46 12.35 -2.96
CA ARG A 15 -1.33 12.79 -2.12
C ARG A 15 -0.57 11.68 -1.41
N LEU A 16 -1.29 10.64 -1.00
CA LEU A 16 -0.68 9.49 -0.34
C LEU A 16 -0.07 8.56 -1.38
N ALA A 17 -0.66 8.45 -2.58
CA ALA A 17 -0.12 7.67 -3.68
C ALA A 17 1.22 8.22 -4.22
N GLU A 18 1.49 9.51 -4.03
CA GLU A 18 2.80 10.12 -4.35
C GLU A 18 3.94 9.57 -3.48
N ARG A 19 3.65 9.16 -2.24
CA ARG A 19 4.65 8.71 -1.26
C ARG A 19 4.62 7.22 -0.99
N ILE A 20 3.43 6.63 -1.11
CA ILE A 20 3.16 5.22 -0.85
C ILE A 20 2.70 4.63 -2.16
N GLN A 21 3.49 3.77 -2.77
CA GLN A 21 3.13 3.16 -4.05
C GLN A 21 2.84 1.68 -3.87
N ALA A 22 1.67 1.22 -4.33
CA ALA A 22 1.42 -0.20 -4.45
C ALA A 22 2.29 -0.78 -5.56
N VAL A 23 3.05 -1.83 -5.28
CA VAL A 23 3.94 -2.46 -6.27
C VAL A 23 3.42 -3.81 -6.72
N ALA A 24 2.84 -4.59 -5.81
CA ALA A 24 2.31 -5.90 -6.14
C ALA A 24 1.33 -6.40 -5.08
N VAL A 25 0.44 -7.30 -5.49
CA VAL A 25 -0.31 -8.15 -4.57
C VAL A 25 0.29 -9.55 -4.60
N ARG A 26 0.61 -10.10 -3.43
CA ARG A 26 1.15 -11.46 -3.30
C ARG A 26 0.29 -12.26 -2.34
N ARG A 27 -0.35 -13.32 -2.86
CA ARG A 27 -1.34 -14.16 -2.15
C ARG A 27 -2.51 -13.32 -1.64
N ARG A 28 -2.37 -12.72 -0.45
CA ARG A 28 -3.36 -11.85 0.20
C ARG A 28 -2.69 -10.65 0.90
N GLU A 29 -1.46 -10.35 0.51
CA GLU A 29 -0.68 -9.25 1.09
C GLU A 29 -0.45 -8.21 -0.01
N LEU A 30 -0.79 -6.96 0.29
CA LEU A 30 -0.47 -5.84 -0.58
C LEU A 30 0.93 -5.35 -0.25
N LEU A 31 1.80 -5.39 -1.23
CA LEU A 31 3.15 -4.85 -1.12
C LEU A 31 3.12 -3.38 -1.55
N VAL A 32 3.55 -2.51 -0.65
CA VAL A 32 3.71 -1.08 -0.90
C VAL A 32 5.16 -0.66 -0.70
N THR A 33 5.61 0.30 -1.47
CA THR A 33 6.91 0.96 -1.30
C THR A 33 6.72 2.37 -0.76
N VAL A 34 7.69 2.82 0.04
CA VAL A 34 7.78 4.19 0.54
C VAL A 34 9.17 4.77 0.30
N ASP A 35 9.22 6.10 0.14
CA ASP A 35 10.46 6.85 -0.05
C ASP A 35 11.29 6.98 1.24
N ASP A 36 10.63 7.00 2.41
CA ASP A 36 11.30 7.23 3.70
C ASP A 36 10.83 6.22 4.77
N PRO A 37 11.76 5.65 5.58
CA PRO A 37 11.40 4.76 6.69
C PRO A 37 10.45 5.38 7.73
N ALA A 38 10.42 6.71 7.89
CA ALA A 38 9.50 7.41 8.79
C ALA A 38 8.02 7.12 8.46
N TRP A 39 7.72 6.84 7.19
CA TRP A 39 6.37 6.47 6.77
C TRP A 39 5.92 5.09 7.27
N ALA A 40 6.84 4.19 7.62
CA ALA A 40 6.47 2.84 8.05
C ALA A 40 5.54 2.86 9.28
N SER A 41 5.84 3.71 10.27
CA SER A 41 5.01 3.88 11.47
C SER A 41 3.64 4.47 11.15
N GLN A 42 3.58 5.44 10.22
CA GLN A 42 2.34 6.08 9.81
C GLN A 42 1.45 5.10 9.01
N ILE A 43 2.05 4.27 8.16
CA ILE A 43 1.31 3.22 7.45
C ILE A 43 0.77 2.17 8.40
N ALA A 44 1.52 1.75 9.42
CA ALA A 44 1.01 0.80 10.42
C ALA A 44 -0.27 1.33 11.10
N TRP A 45 -0.36 2.63 11.33
CA TRP A 45 -1.58 3.28 11.81
C TRP A 45 -2.71 3.32 10.78
N LEU A 46 -2.37 3.56 9.52
CA LEU A 46 -3.33 3.61 8.42
C LEU A 46 -3.74 2.21 7.92
N GLU A 47 -3.02 1.15 8.28
CA GLU A 47 -3.17 -0.19 7.71
C GLU A 47 -4.60 -0.68 7.79
N ALA A 48 -5.25 -0.54 8.94
CA ALA A 48 -6.66 -0.93 9.11
C ALA A 48 -7.58 -0.22 8.10
N GLN A 49 -7.43 1.11 7.97
CA GLN A 49 -8.22 1.90 7.02
C GLN A 49 -7.90 1.54 5.57
N LEU A 50 -6.63 1.24 5.26
CA LEU A 50 -6.24 0.80 3.92
C LEU A 50 -6.89 -0.54 3.59
N LEU A 51 -6.87 -1.51 4.51
CA LEU A 51 -7.49 -2.81 4.32
C LEU A 51 -8.99 -2.68 4.09
N GLU A 52 -9.69 -1.83 4.85
CA GLU A 52 -11.13 -1.56 4.63
C GLU A 52 -11.42 -0.99 3.24
N ARG A 53 -10.64 -0.01 2.79
CA ARG A 53 -10.81 0.60 1.46
C ARG A 53 -10.47 -0.38 0.34
N VAL A 54 -9.40 -1.14 0.50
CA VAL A 54 -8.98 -2.18 -0.45
C VAL A 54 -10.07 -3.24 -0.57
N GLU A 55 -10.63 -3.70 0.56
CA GLU A 55 -11.75 -4.65 0.61
C GLU A 55 -12.96 -4.14 -0.17
N GLY A 56 -13.31 -2.84 -0.05
CA GLY A 56 -14.38 -2.23 -0.84
C GLY A 56 -14.15 -2.28 -2.36
N ILE A 57 -12.90 -2.38 -2.82
CA ILE A 57 -12.55 -2.41 -4.24
C ILE A 57 -12.41 -3.83 -4.79
N VAL A 58 -11.67 -4.70 -4.07
CA VAL A 58 -11.33 -6.04 -4.58
C VAL A 58 -12.20 -7.15 -4.00
N GLY A 59 -13.04 -6.83 -3.01
CA GLY A 59 -13.90 -7.75 -2.27
C GLY A 59 -13.29 -8.23 -0.95
N PRO A 60 -14.14 -8.73 -0.03
CA PRO A 60 -13.73 -9.13 1.31
C PRO A 60 -12.76 -10.30 1.34
N GLY A 61 -11.79 -10.23 2.26
CA GLY A 61 -10.80 -11.30 2.50
C GLY A 61 -9.77 -11.51 1.38
N ARG A 62 -9.76 -10.67 0.35
CA ARG A 62 -8.78 -10.73 -0.76
C ARG A 62 -7.41 -10.21 -0.35
N ILE A 63 -7.38 -9.16 0.47
CA ILE A 63 -6.16 -8.59 1.05
C ILE A 63 -6.37 -8.53 2.56
N VAL A 64 -5.41 -9.05 3.32
CA VAL A 64 -5.52 -9.20 4.78
C VAL A 64 -4.36 -8.54 5.52
N ALA A 65 -3.33 -8.09 4.81
CA ALA A 65 -2.20 -7.36 5.39
C ALA A 65 -1.55 -6.43 4.35
N VAL A 66 -0.95 -5.36 4.84
CA VAL A 66 -0.12 -4.44 4.05
C VAL A 66 1.35 -4.62 4.45
N ARG A 67 2.21 -4.81 3.45
CA ARG A 67 3.65 -4.96 3.65
C ARG A 67 4.36 -3.74 3.09
N VAL A 68 4.98 -2.98 3.98
CA VAL A 68 5.78 -1.81 3.61
C VAL A 68 7.20 -2.24 3.29
N ARG A 69 7.74 -1.73 2.18
CA ARG A 69 9.15 -1.77 1.85
C ARG A 69 9.67 -0.34 1.71
N VAL A 70 10.75 -0.03 2.37
CA VAL A 70 11.45 1.24 2.14
C VAL A 70 12.31 1.02 0.90
N GLU A 71 12.13 1.84 -0.14
CA GLU A 71 13.15 1.91 -1.17
C GLU A 71 14.37 2.56 -0.52
N ALA A 72 15.39 1.75 -0.26
CA ALA A 72 16.66 2.27 0.20
C ALA A 72 17.18 3.20 -0.90
N VAL A 73 17.01 4.51 -0.73
CA VAL A 73 17.84 5.48 -1.42
C VAL A 73 19.27 5.05 -1.13
N GLY A 74 19.94 4.57 -2.18
CA GLY A 74 21.30 4.09 -2.08
C GLY A 74 22.14 5.16 -1.41
N GLY A 75 22.75 4.79 -0.28
CA GLY A 75 23.84 5.58 0.27
C GLY A 75 24.94 5.68 -0.77
N GLY A 76 25.04 6.87 -1.37
CA GLY A 76 26.16 7.34 -2.18
C GLY A 76 26.83 8.50 -1.46
#